data_AF-A0A0A1TZL5-F1
#
_entry.id   AF-A0A0A1TZL5-F1
#
_cell.length_a   1.000
_cell.length_b   1.000
_cell.length_c   1.000
_cell.angle_alpha   90.00
_cell.angle_beta   90.00
_cell.angle_gamma   90.00
#
_symmetry.space_group_name_H-M   'P 1'
#
loop_
_entity.id
_entity.type
_entity.pdbx_description
1 polymer ?
#
loop_
_entity_poly.entity_id
_entity_poly.type
_entity_poly.pdbx_seq_one_letter_code
_entity_poly.pdbx_strand_id
1 'polypeptide(L)'
;MDIPVINEKKNNVLNSADFTSRYSNVPLVPATKLFKHKTKLFDTISIENVRQGEFEDCFLVSSLAALTEQPNLIRKLFNFTDTYDLNGYYYVRLYYNGMPVVVAVTTKIPVDPKTASEIPLFCKANYNETWAFLAEKAYSILYGGYKNLVGGCCAEALNTLTGFPVAAYPIQHADPVILLAKMQKWKNKKYLMCATCSIDDHEPADSKFVDNHAYTVISVDDTVGSDNFVELRNPWGKSCDNDEFIKISFVDFYNKFIDLAVLRVDPTFESYFFTKACFDKPDKIKLFELKVTSECRIAIGIHQNSHSDKMCGVRACVLNSDCRMSLGGKETFMEMFYVRGGEYKLKPGCYNILIDRETSSIGTENEFSLSLFSTLKCGVSFHQSKNEIYNKKSRFLMPNYQKQFGVCAVCCESLNCDSIRVGGLIIHPECDHCYLCRCPLEVNHIGIKALHIYCDVCFEKIK
;
A
#
# COMPACT_ATOMS: atom_id res chain seq x y z
N MET A 1 -4.82 21.06 7.72
CA MET A 1 -4.81 20.88 6.26
C MET A 1 -6.24 20.86 5.80
N ASP A 2 -6.58 21.61 4.76
CA ASP A 2 -7.88 21.50 4.11
C ASP A 2 -7.90 20.20 3.31
N ILE A 3 -8.71 19.23 3.75
CA ILE A 3 -8.83 17.93 3.07
C ILE A 3 -9.74 18.14 1.84
N PRO A 4 -9.29 17.82 0.62
CA PRO A 4 -10.12 17.99 -0.57
C PRO A 4 -11.39 17.14 -0.48
N VAL A 5 -12.51 17.72 -0.93
CA VAL A 5 -13.82 17.04 -0.98
C VAL A 5 -14.24 16.85 -2.43
N ILE A 6 -14.42 15.60 -2.86
CA ILE A 6 -14.98 15.24 -4.16
C ILE A 6 -16.48 14.96 -3.97
N ASN A 7 -17.34 15.60 -4.76
CA ASN A 7 -18.78 15.38 -4.69
C ASN A 7 -19.26 14.52 -5.85
N GLU A 8 -20.05 13.49 -5.54
CA GLU A 8 -20.72 12.61 -6.51
C GLU A 8 -21.39 13.38 -7.67
N LYS A 9 -21.98 14.56 -7.42
CA LYS A 9 -22.70 15.32 -8.46
C LYS A 9 -21.81 15.89 -9.58
N LYS A 10 -20.50 16.05 -9.33
CA LYS A 10 -19.56 16.60 -10.33
C LYS A 10 -18.91 15.54 -11.21
N ASN A 11 -18.92 14.28 -10.77
CA ASN A 11 -18.34 13.16 -11.51
C ASN A 11 -19.48 12.26 -11.97
N ASN A 12 -19.67 12.13 -13.28
CA ASN A 12 -20.63 11.21 -13.86
C ASN A 12 -20.14 9.76 -13.63
N VAL A 13 -20.31 9.24 -12.40
CA VAL A 13 -19.73 7.97 -11.89
C VAL A 13 -20.04 6.75 -12.77
N LEU A 14 -21.12 6.86 -13.57
CA LEU A 14 -21.67 5.83 -14.44
C LEU A 14 -21.73 6.25 -15.91
N ASN A 15 -21.35 7.49 -16.26
CA ASN A 15 -21.60 8.09 -17.58
C ASN A 15 -20.26 8.36 -18.29
N SER A 16 -19.75 7.35 -18.97
CA SER A 16 -18.76 7.52 -20.03
C SER A 16 -19.19 6.71 -21.25
N ALA A 17 -19.02 7.27 -22.45
CA ALA A 17 -19.55 6.76 -23.71
C ALA A 17 -19.12 5.32 -24.09
N ASP A 18 -18.14 4.73 -23.39
CA ASP A 18 -17.59 3.39 -23.68
C ASP A 18 -18.05 2.28 -22.73
N PHE A 19 -18.96 2.55 -21.78
CA PHE A 19 -19.65 1.45 -21.10
C PHE A 19 -20.50 0.73 -22.16
N THR A 20 -20.37 -0.59 -22.28
CA THR A 20 -21.19 -1.39 -23.21
C THR A 20 -22.67 -1.03 -23.04
N SER A 21 -23.49 -1.21 -24.08
CA SER A 21 -24.91 -0.82 -24.07
C SER A 21 -25.74 -1.33 -22.88
N ARG A 22 -25.23 -2.32 -22.12
CA ARG A 22 -25.82 -2.84 -20.88
C ARG A 22 -25.75 -1.85 -19.70
N TYR A 23 -24.73 -1.01 -19.65
CA TYR A 23 -24.46 -0.09 -18.54
C TYR A 23 -24.70 1.37 -18.90
N SER A 24 -25.17 1.65 -20.11
CA SER A 24 -25.71 2.95 -20.45
C SER A 24 -27.05 3.13 -19.70
N ASN A 25 -27.14 4.15 -18.86
CA ASN A 25 -28.32 4.46 -18.02
C ASN A 25 -28.58 3.52 -16.84
N VAL A 26 -27.54 3.13 -16.09
CA VAL A 26 -27.71 2.40 -14.81
C VAL A 26 -28.56 3.23 -13.81
N PRO A 27 -29.72 2.71 -13.34
CA PRO A 27 -30.54 3.41 -12.36
C PRO A 27 -29.84 3.54 -11.01
N LEU A 28 -30.10 4.66 -10.34
CA LEU A 28 -29.62 4.94 -8.98
C LEU A 28 -30.81 4.93 -8.01
N VAL A 29 -30.92 3.88 -7.21
CA VAL A 29 -32.05 3.67 -6.28
C VAL A 29 -31.62 3.97 -4.85
N PRO A 30 -32.34 4.82 -4.08
CA PRO A 30 -32.06 5.01 -2.66
C PRO A 30 -32.07 3.67 -1.91
N ALA A 31 -31.07 3.42 -1.06
CA ALA A 31 -30.97 2.20 -0.27
C ALA A 31 -32.27 1.87 0.49
N THR A 32 -32.97 2.87 1.01
CA THR A 32 -34.26 2.72 1.73
C THR A 32 -35.40 2.20 0.86
N LYS A 33 -35.30 2.29 -0.47
CA LYS A 33 -36.26 1.72 -1.42
C LYS A 33 -35.83 0.34 -1.94
N LEU A 34 -34.52 0.11 -1.99
CA LEU A 34 -33.94 -1.15 -2.45
C LEU A 34 -34.06 -2.26 -1.41
N PHE A 35 -33.98 -1.88 -0.14
CA PHE A 35 -33.88 -2.79 0.98
C PHE A 35 -35.18 -2.83 1.80
N LYS A 36 -35.69 -4.05 2.05
CA LYS A 36 -37.02 -4.27 2.66
C LYS A 36 -37.11 -3.81 4.13
N HIS A 37 -36.01 -3.75 4.86
CA HIS A 37 -36.00 -3.26 6.23
C HIS A 37 -35.23 -1.94 6.38
N LYS A 38 -35.35 -1.32 7.55
CA LYS A 38 -34.66 -0.06 7.87
C LYS A 38 -33.15 -0.22 7.69
N THR A 39 -32.60 0.53 6.75
CA THR A 39 -31.18 0.55 6.44
C THR A 39 -30.39 1.27 7.52
N LYS A 40 -29.22 0.74 7.88
CA LYS A 40 -28.23 1.38 8.75
C LYS A 40 -26.89 1.47 8.00
N LEU A 41 -26.05 2.43 8.39
CA LEU A 41 -24.68 2.46 7.86
C LEU A 41 -23.89 1.23 8.31
N PHE A 42 -23.92 0.97 9.62
CA PHE A 42 -23.30 -0.19 10.26
C PHE A 42 -24.34 -1.00 11.03
N ASP A 43 -24.19 -2.32 10.99
CA ASP A 43 -24.85 -3.28 11.86
C ASP A 43 -23.77 -4.17 12.50
N THR A 44 -23.68 -5.46 12.17
CA THR A 44 -22.64 -6.36 12.70
C THR A 44 -21.25 -6.13 12.09
N ILE A 45 -21.13 -5.51 10.90
CA ILE A 45 -19.89 -5.49 10.08
C ILE A 45 -19.30 -6.89 9.97
N SER A 46 -19.89 -7.71 9.10
CA SER A 46 -19.47 -9.10 8.88
C SER A 46 -18.85 -9.27 7.49
N ILE A 47 -17.88 -10.17 7.40
CA ILE A 47 -17.26 -10.54 6.12
C ILE A 47 -18.29 -11.09 5.12
N GLU A 48 -19.32 -11.79 5.61
CA GLU A 48 -20.42 -12.33 4.80
C GLU A 48 -21.26 -11.23 4.12
N ASN A 49 -21.21 -10.01 4.64
CA ASN A 49 -21.92 -8.84 4.10
C ASN A 49 -21.14 -8.14 2.99
N VAL A 50 -20.04 -8.72 2.49
CA VAL A 50 -19.20 -8.10 1.46
C VAL A 50 -19.01 -9.09 0.32
N ARG A 51 -19.80 -8.98 -0.73
CA ARG A 51 -19.75 -9.85 -1.91
C ARG A 51 -19.61 -9.04 -3.18
N GLN A 52 -18.96 -9.62 -4.17
CA GLN A 52 -18.75 -9.00 -5.47
C GLN A 52 -20.03 -9.03 -6.31
N GLY A 53 -20.19 -8.00 -7.13
CA GLY A 53 -21.23 -7.89 -8.13
C GLY A 53 -20.88 -8.52 -9.46
N GLU A 54 -21.38 -7.92 -10.52
CA GLU A 54 -21.09 -8.31 -11.91
C GLU A 54 -19.80 -7.68 -12.47
N PHE A 55 -18.96 -7.03 -11.65
CA PHE A 55 -17.82 -6.24 -12.12
C PHE A 55 -16.47 -6.79 -11.64
N GLU A 56 -15.38 -6.52 -12.36
CA GLU A 56 -14.03 -7.08 -12.14
C GLU A 56 -13.23 -6.32 -11.05
N ASP A 57 -13.86 -6.04 -9.91
CA ASP A 57 -13.29 -5.32 -8.77
C ASP A 57 -12.98 -6.23 -7.57
N CYS A 58 -12.70 -7.50 -7.83
CA CYS A 58 -12.42 -8.53 -6.82
C CYS A 58 -11.35 -8.10 -5.80
N PHE A 59 -10.31 -7.39 -6.25
CA PHE A 59 -9.26 -6.85 -5.40
C PHE A 59 -9.80 -5.88 -4.34
N LEU A 60 -10.77 -5.05 -4.70
CA LEU A 60 -11.41 -4.08 -3.81
C LEU A 60 -12.36 -4.79 -2.85
N VAL A 61 -13.20 -5.70 -3.36
CA VAL A 61 -14.16 -6.45 -2.54
C VAL A 61 -13.44 -7.34 -1.52
N SER A 62 -12.37 -8.03 -1.92
CA SER A 62 -11.50 -8.80 -1.01
C SER A 62 -10.80 -7.89 0.00
N SER A 63 -10.38 -6.69 -0.39
CA SER A 63 -9.80 -5.72 0.55
C SER A 63 -10.82 -5.22 1.58
N LEU A 64 -12.06 -4.91 1.15
CA LEU A 64 -13.17 -4.54 2.04
C LEU A 64 -13.54 -5.68 2.99
N ALA A 65 -13.57 -6.92 2.49
CA ALA A 65 -13.79 -8.12 3.30
C ALA A 65 -12.70 -8.29 4.36
N ALA A 66 -11.42 -8.09 4.01
CA ALA A 66 -10.31 -8.13 4.96
C ALA A 66 -10.48 -7.09 6.07
N LEU A 67 -10.97 -5.88 5.75
CA LEU A 67 -11.21 -4.82 6.75
C LEU A 67 -12.22 -5.20 7.83
N THR A 68 -13.09 -6.20 7.59
CA THR A 68 -14.07 -6.66 8.60
C THR A 68 -13.40 -7.31 9.81
N GLU A 69 -12.17 -7.82 9.70
CA GLU A 69 -11.36 -8.26 10.84
C GLU A 69 -10.96 -7.08 11.76
N GLN A 70 -11.07 -5.83 11.27
CA GLN A 70 -10.75 -4.60 11.98
C GLN A 70 -11.87 -3.55 11.82
N PRO A 71 -13.07 -3.74 12.41
CA PRO A 71 -14.23 -2.87 12.19
C PRO A 71 -14.00 -1.38 12.48
N ASN A 72 -13.04 -1.05 13.35
CA ASN A 72 -12.65 0.33 13.63
C ASN A 72 -12.04 1.04 12.42
N LEU A 73 -11.37 0.32 11.50
CA LEU A 73 -10.88 0.89 10.24
C LEU A 73 -12.04 1.25 9.32
N ILE A 74 -13.08 0.42 9.28
CA ILE A 74 -14.31 0.69 8.52
C ILE A 74 -15.01 1.92 9.08
N ARG A 75 -15.15 2.03 10.41
CA ARG A 75 -15.75 3.24 11.03
C ARG A 75 -14.94 4.51 10.76
N LYS A 76 -13.60 4.41 10.72
CA LYS A 76 -12.70 5.52 10.35
C LYS A 76 -12.94 6.03 8.94
N LEU A 77 -13.29 5.16 7.98
CA LEU A 77 -13.66 5.59 6.62
C LEU A 77 -14.78 6.64 6.65
N PHE A 78 -15.79 6.46 7.51
CA PHE A 78 -16.96 7.33 7.58
C PHE A 78 -16.83 8.40 8.67
N ASN A 79 -15.59 8.82 9.00
CA ASN A 79 -15.29 9.79 10.05
C ASN A 79 -15.94 9.48 11.42
N PHE A 80 -16.15 8.19 11.73
CA PHE A 80 -16.89 7.74 12.92
C PHE A 80 -18.32 8.29 13.05
N THR A 81 -18.94 8.64 11.92
CA THR A 81 -20.34 9.06 11.86
C THR A 81 -21.20 7.96 11.26
N ASP A 82 -22.33 7.68 11.89
CA ASP A 82 -23.28 6.65 11.46
C ASP A 82 -24.47 7.27 10.71
N THR A 83 -24.41 8.57 10.44
CA THR A 83 -25.48 9.38 9.85
C THR A 83 -24.95 10.27 8.72
N TYR A 84 -25.81 10.55 7.75
CA TYR A 84 -25.55 11.50 6.67
C TYR A 84 -25.88 12.94 7.09
N ASP A 85 -25.37 13.93 6.35
CA ASP A 85 -25.65 15.36 6.59
C ASP A 85 -27.06 15.81 6.17
N LEU A 86 -27.40 17.08 6.38
CA LEU A 86 -28.72 17.62 5.98
C LEU A 86 -29.03 17.49 4.48
N ASN A 87 -28.01 17.26 3.65
CA ASN A 87 -28.13 17.10 2.20
C ASN A 87 -28.17 15.63 1.74
N GLY A 88 -28.12 14.66 2.68
CA GLY A 88 -28.18 13.24 2.35
C GLY A 88 -26.82 12.58 2.05
N TYR A 89 -25.71 13.23 2.35
CA TYR A 89 -24.37 12.72 2.05
C TYR A 89 -23.69 12.06 3.25
N TYR A 90 -23.10 10.89 2.99
CA TYR A 90 -22.03 10.33 3.79
C TYR A 90 -20.68 10.82 3.26
N TYR A 91 -19.72 11.01 4.16
CA TYR A 91 -18.38 11.45 3.82
C TYR A 91 -17.39 10.32 4.07
N VAL A 92 -16.86 9.76 2.99
CA VAL A 92 -15.91 8.65 3.03
C VAL A 92 -14.50 9.18 2.83
N ARG A 93 -13.64 9.02 3.83
CA ARG A 93 -12.23 9.37 3.75
C ARG A 93 -11.44 8.22 3.12
N LEU A 94 -10.77 8.53 2.02
CA LEU A 94 -9.83 7.67 1.30
C LEU A 94 -8.46 8.35 1.23
N TYR A 95 -7.48 7.64 0.71
CA TYR A 95 -6.11 8.12 0.55
C TYR A 95 -5.67 7.90 -0.90
N TYR A 96 -5.56 8.97 -1.67
CA TYR A 96 -5.11 8.89 -3.07
C TYR A 96 -3.66 9.32 -3.16
N ASN A 97 -2.77 8.39 -3.51
CA ASN A 97 -1.32 8.59 -3.49
C ASN A 97 -0.84 9.19 -2.16
N GLY A 98 -1.40 8.70 -1.04
CA GLY A 98 -1.11 9.18 0.31
C GLY A 98 -1.79 10.49 0.69
N MET A 99 -2.46 11.19 -0.22
CA MET A 99 -3.22 12.38 0.15
C MET A 99 -4.56 11.95 0.74
N PRO A 100 -4.95 12.39 1.96
CA PRO A 100 -6.30 12.19 2.44
C PRO A 100 -7.28 12.93 1.51
N VAL A 101 -8.31 12.23 1.04
CA VAL A 101 -9.38 12.78 0.21
C VAL A 101 -10.71 12.36 0.84
N VAL A 102 -11.66 13.29 0.92
CA VAL A 102 -13.03 12.97 1.35
C VAL A 102 -13.91 12.90 0.12
N VAL A 103 -14.66 11.81 -0.02
CA VAL A 103 -15.64 11.63 -1.09
C VAL A 103 -17.04 11.69 -0.47
N ALA A 104 -17.83 12.65 -0.92
CA ALA A 104 -19.23 12.80 -0.50
C ALA A 104 -20.11 11.91 -1.40
N VAL A 105 -20.75 10.90 -0.80
CA VAL A 105 -21.60 9.92 -1.48
C VAL A 105 -23.03 9.93 -0.95
N THR A 106 -23.99 9.84 -1.85
CA THR A 106 -25.41 9.65 -1.50
C THR A 106 -25.72 8.17 -1.25
N THR A 107 -26.84 7.92 -0.56
CA THR A 107 -27.38 6.57 -0.31
C THR A 107 -27.97 5.88 -1.54
N LYS A 108 -27.85 6.46 -2.73
CA LYS A 108 -28.33 5.84 -3.97
C LYS A 108 -27.34 4.81 -4.47
N ILE A 109 -27.80 3.59 -4.70
CA ILE A 109 -27.00 2.44 -5.12
C ILE A 109 -27.26 2.18 -6.62
N PRO A 110 -26.21 1.93 -7.43
CA PRO A 110 -26.37 1.45 -8.81
C PRO A 110 -26.98 0.04 -8.83
N VAL A 111 -28.04 -0.15 -9.61
CA VAL A 111 -28.78 -1.42 -9.68
C VAL A 111 -28.87 -1.93 -11.11
N ASP A 112 -29.02 -3.25 -11.27
CA ASP A 112 -29.13 -3.85 -12.61
C ASP A 112 -30.46 -3.43 -13.26
N PRO A 113 -30.43 -2.71 -14.41
CA PRO A 113 -31.64 -2.31 -15.12
C PRO A 113 -32.51 -3.49 -15.56
N LYS A 114 -31.96 -4.70 -15.73
CA LYS A 114 -32.70 -5.91 -16.10
C LYS A 114 -33.51 -6.51 -14.95
N THR A 115 -33.19 -6.14 -13.72
CA THR A 115 -33.78 -6.74 -12.50
C THR A 115 -34.90 -5.89 -11.93
N ALA A 116 -35.58 -5.09 -12.77
CA ALA A 116 -36.53 -4.07 -12.34
C ALA A 116 -35.95 -3.12 -11.26
N SER A 117 -34.62 -2.91 -11.26
CA SER A 117 -33.91 -2.08 -10.28
C SER A 117 -33.91 -2.60 -8.84
N GLU A 118 -34.01 -3.92 -8.65
CA GLU A 118 -34.06 -4.57 -7.32
C GLU A 118 -32.72 -5.12 -6.83
N ILE A 119 -31.74 -5.34 -7.73
CA ILE A 119 -30.47 -5.98 -7.39
C ILE A 119 -29.31 -4.99 -7.54
N PRO A 120 -28.48 -4.77 -6.50
CA PRO A 120 -27.22 -4.02 -6.63
C PRO A 120 -26.31 -4.60 -7.70
N LEU A 121 -25.73 -3.72 -8.53
CA LEU A 121 -24.94 -4.12 -9.69
C LEU A 121 -23.49 -4.52 -9.33
N PHE A 122 -22.88 -3.75 -8.42
CA PHE A 122 -21.50 -3.91 -7.95
C PHE A 122 -21.49 -4.64 -6.60
N CYS A 123 -20.85 -4.14 -5.55
CA CYS A 123 -20.86 -4.79 -4.23
C CYS A 123 -22.28 -5.18 -3.81
N LYS A 124 -22.41 -6.37 -3.24
CA LYS A 124 -23.62 -6.93 -2.66
C LYS A 124 -23.37 -7.17 -1.17
N ALA A 125 -24.31 -6.74 -0.34
CA ALA A 125 -24.30 -6.96 1.09
C ALA A 125 -25.66 -7.50 1.56
N ASN A 126 -25.70 -8.06 2.77
CA ASN A 126 -26.97 -8.41 3.39
C ASN A 126 -27.82 -7.14 3.62
N TYR A 127 -29.11 -7.26 3.31
CA TYR A 127 -30.00 -6.19 2.87
C TYR A 127 -30.30 -5.04 3.86
N ASN A 128 -29.61 -4.88 5.00
CA ASN A 128 -29.87 -3.79 5.94
C ASN A 128 -28.64 -2.92 6.26
N GLU A 129 -27.46 -3.28 5.76
CA GLU A 129 -26.18 -2.62 6.08
C GLU A 129 -25.57 -1.99 4.81
N THR A 130 -25.25 -0.69 4.85
CA THR A 130 -24.90 0.05 3.61
C THR A 130 -23.42 0.39 3.44
N TRP A 131 -22.57 0.21 4.45
CA TRP A 131 -21.18 0.72 4.40
C TRP A 131 -20.38 0.19 3.20
N ALA A 132 -20.53 -1.09 2.83
CA ALA A 132 -19.74 -1.71 1.77
C ALA A 132 -20.06 -1.08 0.40
N PHE A 133 -21.34 -0.91 0.07
CA PHE A 133 -21.78 -0.22 -1.14
C PHE A 133 -21.26 1.22 -1.21
N LEU A 134 -21.30 1.93 -0.09
CA LEU A 134 -20.88 3.33 -0.03
C LEU A 134 -19.35 3.48 -0.10
N ALA A 135 -18.61 2.55 0.48
CA ALA A 135 -17.15 2.52 0.41
C ALA A 135 -16.68 2.23 -1.02
N GLU A 136 -17.26 1.22 -1.68
CA GLU A 136 -16.98 0.90 -3.09
C GLU A 136 -17.36 2.05 -4.01
N LYS A 137 -18.53 2.68 -3.81
CA LYS A 137 -18.95 3.85 -4.58
C LYS A 137 -18.01 5.05 -4.38
N ALA A 138 -17.55 5.29 -3.16
CA ALA A 138 -16.57 6.34 -2.90
C ALA A 138 -15.24 6.06 -3.60
N TYR A 139 -14.80 4.80 -3.59
CA TYR A 139 -13.61 4.34 -4.30
C TYR A 139 -13.77 4.56 -5.81
N SER A 140 -14.90 4.17 -6.40
CA SER A 140 -15.15 4.38 -7.83
C SER A 140 -15.14 5.86 -8.21
N ILE A 141 -15.76 6.74 -7.41
CA ILE A 141 -15.72 8.20 -7.64
C ILE A 141 -14.29 8.75 -7.60
N LEU A 142 -13.46 8.26 -6.67
CA LEU A 142 -12.07 8.67 -6.55
C LEU A 142 -11.27 8.34 -7.80
N TYR A 143 -11.49 7.16 -8.37
CA TYR A 143 -10.82 6.69 -9.60
C TYR A 143 -11.55 7.09 -10.89
N GLY A 144 -12.57 7.94 -10.83
CA GLY A 144 -13.26 8.48 -12.01
C GLY A 144 -14.38 7.61 -12.59
N GLY A 145 -14.86 6.62 -11.84
CA GLY A 145 -16.03 5.79 -12.15
C GLY A 145 -15.76 4.30 -12.01
N TYR A 146 -16.83 3.50 -11.97
CA TYR A 146 -16.74 2.04 -11.77
C TYR A 146 -15.91 1.33 -12.85
N LYS A 147 -15.95 1.81 -14.10
CA LYS A 147 -15.17 1.23 -15.20
C LYS A 147 -13.66 1.21 -14.99
N ASN A 148 -13.15 2.11 -14.15
CA ASN A 148 -11.72 2.25 -13.90
C ASN A 148 -11.28 1.32 -12.75
N LEU A 149 -12.17 0.49 -12.23
CA LEU A 149 -11.90 -0.49 -11.19
C LEU A 149 -11.61 -1.89 -11.76
N VAL A 150 -11.27 -2.00 -13.04
CA VAL A 150 -10.87 -3.29 -13.65
C VAL A 150 -9.38 -3.51 -13.45
N GLY A 151 -8.99 -4.70 -12.98
CA GLY A 151 -7.58 -5.12 -12.93
C GLY A 151 -6.72 -4.39 -11.88
N GLY A 152 -7.31 -3.93 -10.78
CA GLY A 152 -6.55 -3.34 -9.66
C GLY A 152 -5.87 -4.38 -8.77
N CYS A 153 -5.06 -3.93 -7.80
CA CYS A 153 -4.37 -4.81 -6.85
C CYS A 153 -4.81 -4.56 -5.40
N CYS A 154 -4.80 -5.62 -4.58
CA CYS A 154 -5.24 -5.52 -3.18
C CYS A 154 -4.35 -4.59 -2.35
N ALA A 155 -3.07 -4.49 -2.69
CA ALA A 155 -2.13 -3.63 -1.98
C ALA A 155 -2.50 -2.15 -2.10
N GLU A 156 -2.87 -1.72 -3.30
CA GLU A 156 -3.36 -0.38 -3.57
C GLU A 156 -4.71 -0.15 -2.89
N ALA A 157 -5.67 -1.06 -3.04
CA ALA A 157 -6.98 -0.91 -2.40
C ALA A 157 -6.89 -0.77 -0.88
N LEU A 158 -6.13 -1.64 -0.20
CA LEU A 158 -5.91 -1.55 1.25
C LEU A 158 -5.23 -0.24 1.65
N ASN A 159 -4.27 0.25 0.85
CA ASN A 159 -3.63 1.54 1.11
C ASN A 159 -4.61 2.71 0.90
N THR A 160 -5.37 2.71 -0.18
CA THR A 160 -6.34 3.76 -0.47
C THR A 160 -7.47 3.81 0.56
N LEU A 161 -7.94 2.65 1.03
CA LEU A 161 -8.99 2.59 2.05
C LEU A 161 -8.49 3.08 3.41
N THR A 162 -7.23 2.83 3.77
CA THR A 162 -6.80 3.00 5.17
C THR A 162 -5.71 4.04 5.39
N GLY A 163 -5.00 4.39 4.32
CA GLY A 163 -3.76 5.17 4.30
C GLY A 163 -2.54 4.40 4.80
N PHE A 164 -2.74 3.30 5.54
CA PHE A 164 -1.69 2.57 6.25
C PHE A 164 -0.70 1.89 5.30
N PRO A 165 0.52 1.61 5.77
CA PRO A 165 1.50 0.92 4.94
C PRO A 165 1.12 -0.53 4.63
N VAL A 166 0.96 -0.80 3.33
CA VAL A 166 0.74 -2.14 2.78
C VAL A 166 2.03 -2.67 2.17
N ALA A 167 2.38 -3.90 2.45
CA ALA A 167 3.48 -4.57 1.75
C ALA A 167 2.88 -5.56 0.75
N ALA A 168 3.27 -5.45 -0.51
CA ALA A 168 3.04 -6.50 -1.49
C ALA A 168 4.23 -7.46 -1.49
N TYR A 169 3.95 -8.76 -1.51
CA TYR A 169 4.94 -9.82 -1.45
C TYR A 169 4.75 -10.74 -2.65
N PRO A 170 5.69 -10.71 -3.62
CA PRO A 170 5.73 -11.73 -4.66
C PRO A 170 5.98 -13.09 -4.00
N ILE A 171 4.96 -13.95 -4.01
CA ILE A 171 4.97 -15.22 -3.27
C ILE A 171 6.07 -16.13 -3.80
N GLN A 172 6.14 -16.27 -5.13
CA GLN A 172 7.08 -17.16 -5.82
C GLN A 172 8.56 -16.75 -5.70
N HIS A 173 8.85 -15.53 -5.26
CA HIS A 173 10.21 -15.05 -5.00
C HIS A 173 10.62 -15.11 -3.53
N ALA A 174 9.71 -15.52 -2.64
CA ALA A 174 9.98 -15.68 -1.22
C ALA A 174 10.42 -17.10 -0.89
N ASP A 175 11.31 -17.27 0.07
CA ASP A 175 11.55 -18.59 0.65
C ASP A 175 10.25 -19.07 1.34
N PRO A 176 9.72 -20.27 1.00
CA PRO A 176 8.42 -20.73 1.45
C PRO A 176 8.35 -20.89 2.98
N VAL A 177 9.43 -21.35 3.62
CA VAL A 177 9.49 -21.50 5.08
C VAL A 177 9.44 -20.14 5.76
N ILE A 178 10.18 -19.17 5.24
CA ILE A 178 10.17 -17.80 5.74
C ILE A 178 8.81 -17.13 5.50
N LEU A 179 8.17 -17.37 4.36
CA LEU A 179 6.86 -16.79 4.03
C LEU A 179 5.78 -17.32 4.97
N LEU A 180 5.70 -18.64 5.18
CA LEU A 180 4.75 -19.25 6.11
C LEU A 180 4.90 -18.67 7.53
N ALA A 181 6.13 -18.64 8.06
CA ALA A 181 6.41 -18.11 9.39
C ALA A 181 6.02 -16.62 9.51
N LYS A 182 6.18 -15.84 8.43
CA LYS A 182 5.71 -14.45 8.38
C LYS A 182 4.19 -14.36 8.38
N MET A 183 3.51 -15.15 7.55
CA MET A 183 2.05 -15.16 7.44
C MET A 183 1.39 -15.52 8.79
N GLN A 184 1.87 -16.57 9.45
CA GLN A 184 1.45 -16.93 10.82
C GLN A 184 1.65 -15.77 11.80
N LYS A 185 2.85 -15.16 11.79
CA LYS A 185 3.15 -14.00 12.63
C LYS A 185 2.27 -12.79 12.33
N TRP A 186 1.91 -12.56 11.07
CA TRP A 186 1.05 -11.45 10.66
C TRP A 186 -0.41 -11.67 11.09
N LYS A 187 -0.93 -12.89 10.94
CA LYS A 187 -2.26 -13.25 11.50
C LYS A 187 -2.30 -13.11 13.02
N ASN A 188 -1.27 -13.57 13.73
CA ASN A 188 -1.19 -13.39 15.19
C ASN A 188 -1.11 -11.91 15.61
N LYS A 189 -0.63 -11.03 14.74
CA LYS A 189 -0.65 -9.57 14.92
C LYS A 189 -1.94 -8.90 14.44
N LYS A 190 -2.91 -9.67 13.94
CA LYS A 190 -4.17 -9.18 13.34
C LYS A 190 -3.95 -8.25 12.14
N TYR A 191 -2.87 -8.48 11.39
CA TYR A 191 -2.64 -7.81 10.11
C TYR A 191 -3.56 -8.42 9.05
N LEU A 192 -4.05 -7.56 8.16
CA LEU A 192 -4.97 -7.98 7.10
C LEU A 192 -4.18 -8.46 5.90
N MET A 193 -4.68 -9.49 5.25
CA MET A 193 -4.01 -10.12 4.12
C MET A 193 -4.98 -10.45 3.00
N CYS A 194 -4.56 -10.17 1.77
CA CYS A 194 -5.25 -10.58 0.55
C CYS A 194 -4.24 -11.20 -0.39
N ALA A 195 -4.62 -12.24 -1.12
CA ALA A 195 -3.75 -12.94 -2.04
C ALA A 195 -4.40 -13.02 -3.43
N THR A 196 -3.60 -12.92 -4.48
CA THR A 196 -4.08 -13.00 -5.87
C THR A 196 -3.64 -14.33 -6.49
N CYS A 197 -4.63 -15.07 -7.02
CA CYS A 197 -4.39 -16.31 -7.74
C CYS A 197 -3.76 -16.02 -9.11
N SER A 198 -2.82 -16.87 -9.53
CA SER A 198 -2.23 -16.81 -10.86
C SER A 198 -3.24 -17.18 -11.95
N ILE A 199 -2.83 -17.00 -13.21
CA ILE A 199 -3.47 -17.61 -14.38
C ILE A 199 -2.74 -18.92 -14.64
N ASP A 200 -3.46 -20.02 -14.75
CA ASP A 200 -2.89 -21.30 -15.17
C ASP A 200 -3.73 -21.90 -16.31
N ASP A 201 -3.25 -21.70 -17.55
CA ASP A 201 -3.88 -22.21 -18.78
C ASP A 201 -3.92 -23.75 -18.85
N HIS A 202 -3.31 -24.45 -17.88
CA HIS A 202 -3.26 -25.90 -17.81
C HIS A 202 -4.08 -26.50 -16.66
N GLU A 203 -4.76 -25.69 -15.84
CA GLU A 203 -5.67 -26.21 -14.81
C GLU A 203 -6.89 -26.90 -15.44
N PRO A 204 -7.39 -27.99 -14.83
CA PRO A 204 -8.67 -28.57 -15.21
C PRO A 204 -9.78 -27.52 -15.04
N ALA A 205 -10.77 -27.53 -15.94
CA ALA A 205 -11.94 -26.64 -15.89
C ALA A 205 -12.80 -26.75 -14.60
N ASP A 206 -12.47 -27.70 -13.71
CA ASP A 206 -13.12 -27.98 -12.41
C ASP A 206 -12.25 -27.52 -11.22
N SER A 207 -11.35 -26.55 -11.44
CA SER A 207 -10.61 -25.92 -10.35
C SER A 207 -11.56 -25.13 -9.45
N LYS A 208 -11.43 -25.32 -8.14
CA LYS A 208 -12.16 -24.53 -7.13
C LYS A 208 -11.71 -23.06 -7.07
N PHE A 209 -10.64 -22.73 -7.79
CA PHE A 209 -10.05 -21.40 -7.83
C PHE A 209 -10.36 -20.71 -9.14
N VAL A 210 -10.52 -19.40 -9.06
CA VAL A 210 -10.76 -18.53 -10.20
C VAL A 210 -9.43 -17.90 -10.58
N ASP A 211 -9.07 -18.01 -11.85
CA ASP A 211 -7.86 -17.41 -12.38
C ASP A 211 -7.89 -15.89 -12.28
N ASN A 212 -6.71 -15.29 -12.06
CA ASN A 212 -6.54 -13.83 -11.96
C ASN A 212 -7.50 -13.17 -10.95
N HIS A 213 -7.79 -13.86 -9.85
CA HIS A 213 -8.79 -13.44 -8.88
C HIS A 213 -8.19 -13.20 -7.50
N ALA A 214 -8.71 -12.19 -6.80
CA ALA A 214 -8.25 -11.81 -5.48
C ALA A 214 -9.08 -12.47 -4.37
N TYR A 215 -8.40 -13.05 -3.39
CA TYR A 215 -8.98 -13.71 -2.23
C TYR A 215 -8.58 -12.99 -0.94
N THR A 216 -9.46 -13.04 0.06
CA THR A 216 -9.10 -12.61 1.43
C THR A 216 -8.46 -13.78 2.15
N VAL A 217 -7.30 -13.60 2.78
CA VAL A 217 -6.72 -14.63 3.66
C VAL A 217 -7.38 -14.51 5.02
N ILE A 218 -8.05 -15.55 5.48
CA ILE A 218 -8.84 -15.58 6.72
C ILE A 218 -7.98 -16.07 7.88
N SER A 219 -7.34 -17.23 7.72
CA SER A 219 -6.53 -17.85 8.75
C SER A 219 -5.32 -18.56 8.14
N VAL A 220 -4.28 -18.73 8.95
CA VAL A 220 -3.07 -19.47 8.60
C VAL A 220 -2.74 -20.31 9.83
N ASP A 221 -2.79 -21.63 9.68
CA ASP A 221 -2.58 -22.56 10.79
C ASP A 221 -1.15 -22.37 11.34
N ASP A 222 -1.04 -22.25 12.67
CA ASP A 222 0.24 -22.09 13.40
C ASP A 222 0.54 -23.26 14.36
N THR A 223 -0.21 -24.37 14.21
CA THR A 223 -0.08 -25.57 15.03
C THR A 223 1.21 -26.34 14.71
N VAL A 224 2.06 -26.49 15.72
CA VAL A 224 3.32 -27.24 15.61
C VAL A 224 3.03 -28.72 15.36
N GLY A 225 3.55 -29.27 14.26
CA GLY A 225 3.48 -30.70 13.93
C GLY A 225 2.27 -31.14 13.11
N SER A 226 1.43 -30.22 12.64
CA SER A 226 0.39 -30.50 11.64
C SER A 226 0.83 -30.07 10.24
N ASP A 227 0.09 -30.53 9.23
CA ASP A 227 0.12 -29.88 7.92
C ASP A 227 -0.29 -28.40 8.09
N ASN A 228 0.43 -27.50 7.43
CA ASN A 228 0.14 -26.06 7.50
C ASN A 228 -0.91 -25.74 6.44
N PHE A 229 -2.06 -25.20 6.86
CA PHE A 229 -3.12 -24.79 5.96
C PHE A 229 -3.32 -23.27 5.95
N VAL A 230 -3.87 -22.80 4.84
CA VAL A 230 -4.33 -21.43 4.65
C VAL A 230 -5.82 -21.48 4.34
N GLU A 231 -6.60 -20.68 5.06
CA GLU A 231 -8.02 -20.48 4.78
C GLU A 231 -8.21 -19.17 4.03
N LEU A 232 -8.91 -19.25 2.91
CA LEU A 232 -9.17 -18.16 1.98
C LEU A 232 -10.67 -17.93 1.88
N ARG A 233 -11.06 -16.70 1.56
CA ARG A 233 -12.43 -16.37 1.18
C ARG A 233 -12.49 -15.84 -0.25
N ASN A 234 -13.36 -16.46 -1.04
CA ASN A 234 -13.73 -16.01 -2.38
C ASN A 234 -14.75 -14.85 -2.27
N PRO A 235 -14.47 -13.65 -2.80
CA PRO A 235 -15.40 -12.51 -2.75
C PRO A 235 -16.70 -12.74 -3.54
N TRP A 236 -16.78 -13.73 -4.42
CA TRP A 236 -18.02 -14.11 -5.12
C TRP A 236 -19.06 -14.76 -4.20
N GLY A 237 -18.63 -15.26 -3.04
CA GLY A 237 -19.49 -16.03 -2.15
C GLY A 237 -19.79 -17.44 -2.68
N LYS A 238 -20.73 -18.13 -2.03
CA LYS A 238 -21.08 -19.52 -2.36
C LYS A 238 -22.00 -19.59 -3.58
N SER A 239 -21.67 -20.46 -4.54
CA SER A 239 -22.49 -20.78 -5.71
C SER A 239 -22.49 -22.30 -5.99
N CYS A 240 -23.09 -22.74 -7.09
CA CYS A 240 -22.99 -24.13 -7.54
C CYS A 240 -21.57 -24.50 -7.99
N ASP A 241 -20.80 -23.53 -8.47
CA ASP A 241 -19.49 -23.74 -9.09
C ASP A 241 -18.33 -23.32 -8.18
N ASN A 242 -18.60 -22.63 -7.07
CA ASN A 242 -17.57 -22.06 -6.20
C ASN A 242 -17.94 -22.11 -4.70
N ASP A 243 -16.94 -22.40 -3.88
CA ASP A 243 -17.00 -22.32 -2.42
C ASP A 243 -16.65 -20.89 -1.93
N GLU A 244 -17.38 -20.37 -0.93
CA GLU A 244 -17.07 -19.06 -0.32
C GLU A 244 -15.79 -19.12 0.53
N PHE A 245 -15.63 -20.17 1.32
CA PHE A 245 -14.48 -20.39 2.18
C PHE A 245 -13.72 -21.63 1.73
N ILE A 246 -12.43 -21.49 1.49
CA ILE A 246 -11.59 -22.52 0.90
C ILE A 246 -10.39 -22.75 1.82
N LYS A 247 -10.21 -23.98 2.32
CA LYS A 247 -9.04 -24.39 3.10
C LYS A 247 -8.11 -25.22 2.22
N ILE A 248 -6.86 -24.78 2.08
CA ILE A 248 -5.83 -25.45 1.27
C ILE A 248 -4.52 -25.60 2.02
N SER A 249 -3.66 -26.53 1.58
CA SER A 249 -2.31 -26.63 2.14
C SER A 249 -1.50 -25.37 1.79
N PHE A 250 -0.53 -25.02 2.64
CA PHE A 250 0.38 -23.90 2.35
C PHE A 250 1.20 -24.15 1.08
N VAL A 251 1.50 -25.41 0.75
CA VAL A 251 2.21 -25.77 -0.48
C VAL A 251 1.36 -25.42 -1.71
N ASP A 252 0.08 -25.78 -1.70
CA ASP A 252 -0.84 -25.43 -2.79
C ASP A 252 -1.03 -23.92 -2.89
N PHE A 253 -1.14 -23.24 -1.74
CA PHE A 253 -1.19 -21.78 -1.69
C PHE A 253 0.05 -21.15 -2.34
N TYR A 254 1.24 -21.61 -1.96
CA TYR A 254 2.51 -21.10 -2.48
C TYR A 254 2.65 -21.30 -4.00
N ASN A 255 2.15 -22.42 -4.52
CA ASN A 255 2.22 -22.73 -5.95
C ASN A 255 1.17 -21.96 -6.77
N LYS A 256 -0.04 -21.77 -6.24
CA LYS A 256 -1.17 -21.16 -6.97
C LYS A 256 -1.20 -19.63 -6.93
N PHE A 257 -0.73 -19.02 -5.84
CA PHE A 257 -0.83 -17.58 -5.64
C PHE A 257 0.46 -16.85 -6.01
N ILE A 258 0.34 -15.68 -6.63
CA ILE A 258 1.47 -14.91 -7.15
C ILE A 258 1.84 -13.72 -6.27
N ASP A 259 0.85 -13.07 -5.67
CA ASP A 259 1.05 -11.89 -4.83
C ASP A 259 0.27 -11.99 -3.52
N LEU A 260 0.87 -11.46 -2.45
CA LEU A 260 0.28 -11.33 -1.13
C LEU A 260 0.39 -9.88 -0.64
N ALA A 261 -0.75 -9.19 -0.57
CA ALA A 261 -0.87 -7.89 0.06
C ALA A 261 -1.04 -8.03 1.57
N VAL A 262 -0.26 -7.28 2.35
CA VAL A 262 -0.25 -7.33 3.82
C VAL A 262 -0.36 -5.93 4.41
N LEU A 263 -1.53 -5.61 4.95
CA LEU A 263 -1.77 -4.37 5.67
C LEU A 263 -1.32 -4.51 7.12
N ARG A 264 -0.26 -3.78 7.50
CA ARG A 264 0.19 -3.75 8.90
C ARG A 264 -0.60 -2.70 9.66
N VAL A 265 -1.69 -3.17 10.28
CA VAL A 265 -2.51 -2.33 11.15
C VAL A 265 -1.74 -2.05 12.43
N ASP A 266 -1.50 -0.78 12.72
CA ASP A 266 -1.02 -0.34 14.02
C ASP A 266 -2.06 0.58 14.65
N PRO A 267 -2.88 0.05 15.59
CA PRO A 267 -3.95 0.85 16.19
C PRO A 267 -3.42 2.00 17.04
N THR A 268 -2.12 2.01 17.36
CA THR A 268 -1.51 3.09 18.16
C THR A 268 -1.10 4.30 17.32
N PHE A 269 -1.23 4.25 15.99
CA PHE A 269 -1.01 5.44 15.17
C PHE A 269 -2.17 6.43 15.34
N GLU A 270 -1.81 7.63 15.79
CA GLU A 270 -2.72 8.71 16.18
C GLU A 270 -2.71 9.87 15.17
N SER A 271 -1.59 10.06 14.45
CA SER A 271 -1.42 11.15 13.49
C SER A 271 -1.02 10.67 12.11
N TYR A 272 -1.45 11.43 11.11
CA TYR A 272 -1.10 11.26 9.71
C TYR A 272 -0.59 12.58 9.13
N PHE A 273 0.56 12.51 8.47
CA PHE A 273 1.17 13.64 7.77
C PHE A 273 1.34 13.28 6.30
N PHE A 274 1.23 14.29 5.45
CA PHE A 274 1.35 14.15 4.01
C PHE A 274 2.10 15.34 3.44
N THR A 275 2.94 15.08 2.44
CA THR A 275 3.57 16.10 1.61
C THR A 275 3.79 15.57 0.20
N LYS A 276 3.72 16.46 -0.78
CA LYS A 276 4.12 16.15 -2.16
C LYS A 276 5.59 16.47 -2.36
N ALA A 277 6.21 15.77 -3.31
CA ALA A 277 7.60 15.88 -3.67
C ALA A 277 7.75 15.64 -5.17
N CYS A 278 7.97 16.70 -5.95
CA CYS A 278 8.24 16.56 -7.38
C CYS A 278 9.74 16.39 -7.63
N PHE A 279 10.15 15.37 -8.39
CA PHE A 279 11.53 15.21 -8.85
C PHE A 279 11.70 15.78 -10.25
N ASP A 280 12.11 17.05 -10.30
CA ASP A 280 12.42 17.82 -11.50
C ASP A 280 13.72 17.39 -12.19
N LYS A 281 14.64 16.75 -11.46
CA LYS A 281 15.93 16.30 -11.98
C LYS A 281 16.28 14.89 -11.46
N PRO A 282 16.95 14.04 -12.27
CA PRO A 282 17.27 12.67 -11.90
C PRO A 282 18.26 12.54 -10.75
N ASP A 283 19.15 13.51 -10.56
CA ASP A 283 20.18 13.51 -9.53
C ASP A 283 19.76 14.24 -8.25
N LYS A 284 18.52 14.73 -8.15
CA LYS A 284 18.08 15.55 -7.02
C LYS A 284 17.52 14.67 -5.89
N ILE A 285 18.12 14.78 -4.71
CA ILE A 285 17.62 14.17 -3.47
C ILE A 285 16.64 15.16 -2.82
N LYS A 286 15.46 14.67 -2.43
CA LYS A 286 14.49 15.45 -1.66
C LYS A 286 14.72 15.21 -0.17
N LEU A 287 14.90 16.30 0.57
CA LEU A 287 15.10 16.28 2.01
C LEU A 287 13.80 16.68 2.71
N PHE A 288 13.43 15.92 3.74
CA PHE A 288 12.34 16.26 4.65
C PHE A 288 12.84 16.28 6.08
N GLU A 289 12.48 17.33 6.79
CA GLU A 289 12.86 17.54 8.17
C GLU A 289 11.74 17.05 9.07
N LEU A 290 12.10 16.16 10.00
CA LEU A 290 11.22 15.55 10.97
C LEU A 290 11.71 15.92 12.37
N LYS A 291 10.88 16.61 13.15
CA LYS A 291 11.13 16.86 14.57
C LYS A 291 10.18 16.02 15.40
N VAL A 292 10.73 15.40 16.44
CA VAL A 292 9.98 14.54 17.36
C VAL A 292 10.23 15.02 18.78
N THR A 293 9.19 15.30 19.56
CA THR A 293 9.31 15.81 20.95
C THR A 293 9.35 14.72 22.01
N SER A 294 8.93 13.51 21.69
CA SER A 294 8.79 12.39 22.64
C SER A 294 9.07 11.06 21.92
N GLU A 295 9.47 10.02 22.64
CA GLU A 295 9.71 8.72 22.00
C GLU A 295 8.45 8.25 21.25
N CYS A 296 8.60 7.87 19.98
CA CYS A 296 7.48 7.50 19.13
C CYS A 296 7.86 6.42 18.12
N ARG A 297 6.84 5.80 17.53
CA ARG A 297 7.01 5.01 16.31
C ARG A 297 6.44 5.79 15.14
N ILE A 298 7.14 5.76 14.02
CA ILE A 298 6.66 6.29 12.76
C ILE A 298 6.65 5.20 11.70
N ALA A 299 5.76 5.34 10.71
CA ALA A 299 5.81 4.57 9.49
C ALA A 299 5.76 5.53 8.30
N ILE A 300 6.64 5.31 7.33
CA ILE A 300 6.74 6.13 6.13
C ILE A 300 6.12 5.36 4.96
N GLY A 301 5.31 6.04 4.14
CA GLY A 301 4.78 5.51 2.88
C GLY A 301 5.14 6.46 1.74
N ILE A 302 5.69 5.94 0.66
CA ILE A 302 6.10 6.68 -0.53
C ILE A 302 5.14 6.30 -1.67
N HIS A 303 4.60 7.29 -2.37
CA HIS A 303 3.56 7.11 -3.37
C HIS A 303 4.03 7.70 -4.70
N GLN A 304 3.93 6.97 -5.80
CA GLN A 304 4.16 7.53 -7.14
C GLN A 304 2.84 8.09 -7.66
N ASN A 305 2.82 9.38 -8.04
CA ASN A 305 1.58 10.04 -8.43
C ASN A 305 1.20 9.83 -9.91
N SER A 306 2.15 9.35 -10.74
CA SER A 306 1.95 9.12 -12.17
C SER A 306 1.64 7.66 -12.46
N HIS A 307 0.53 7.39 -13.15
CA HIS A 307 0.18 6.08 -13.72
C HIS A 307 0.97 5.74 -15.01
N SER A 308 2.17 6.32 -15.20
CA SER A 308 2.98 6.05 -16.38
C SER A 308 3.65 4.68 -16.29
N ASP A 309 3.79 3.98 -17.43
CA ASP A 309 4.37 2.63 -17.54
C ASP A 309 5.85 2.51 -17.09
N LYS A 310 6.47 3.61 -16.62
CA LYS A 310 7.86 3.65 -16.20
C LYS A 310 7.97 3.77 -14.68
N MET A 311 8.00 2.61 -14.04
CA MET A 311 8.26 2.42 -12.62
C MET A 311 9.63 2.99 -12.26
N CYS A 312 9.71 3.71 -11.14
CA CYS A 312 10.95 4.35 -10.69
C CYS A 312 11.36 3.82 -9.32
N GLY A 313 12.52 3.20 -9.15
CA GLY A 313 13.05 2.88 -7.82
C GLY A 313 13.08 4.14 -6.93
N VAL A 314 12.54 4.09 -5.70
CA VAL A 314 12.63 5.20 -4.75
C VAL A 314 13.05 4.68 -3.39
N ARG A 315 14.05 5.34 -2.79
CA ARG A 315 14.59 4.99 -1.49
C ARG A 315 14.32 6.10 -0.48
N ALA A 316 13.94 5.73 0.74
CA ALA A 316 13.90 6.65 1.88
C ALA A 316 14.91 6.23 2.97
N CYS A 317 15.70 7.18 3.46
CA CYS A 317 16.62 7.00 4.58
C CYS A 317 16.30 8.01 5.69
N VAL A 318 16.21 7.55 6.94
CA VAL A 318 15.99 8.42 8.10
C VAL A 318 17.30 8.57 8.87
N LEU A 319 17.86 9.78 8.88
CA LEU A 319 19.09 10.17 9.56
C LEU A 319 18.77 10.95 10.84
N ASN A 320 19.57 10.77 11.90
CA ASN A 320 19.52 11.64 13.07
C ASN A 320 20.32 12.95 12.85
N SER A 321 20.36 13.82 13.86
CA SER A 321 21.11 15.09 13.84
C SER A 321 22.62 14.94 13.58
N ASP A 322 23.20 13.78 13.87
CA ASP A 322 24.61 13.48 13.60
C ASP A 322 24.82 12.87 12.21
N CYS A 323 23.80 12.96 11.34
CA CYS A 323 23.73 12.30 10.03
C CYS A 323 23.98 10.78 10.09
N ARG A 324 23.78 10.13 11.24
CA ARG A 324 23.86 8.66 11.34
C ARG A 324 22.52 8.07 10.97
N MET A 325 22.54 7.00 10.17
CA MET A 325 21.32 6.27 9.85
C MET A 325 20.68 5.75 11.14
N SER A 326 19.41 6.08 11.33
CA SER A 326 18.61 5.41 12.34
C SER A 326 18.51 3.92 11.99
N LEU A 327 18.79 3.06 12.97
CA LEU A 327 18.72 1.60 12.81
C LEU A 327 17.32 1.22 12.33
N GLY A 328 17.22 0.57 11.17
CA GLY A 328 15.96 0.08 10.61
C GLY A 328 15.59 0.58 9.21
N GLY A 329 16.38 1.47 8.61
CA GLY A 329 16.17 1.92 7.23
C GLY A 329 16.33 0.76 6.24
N LYS A 330 15.24 0.36 5.58
CA LYS A 330 15.28 -0.60 4.49
C LYS A 330 15.33 0.12 3.15
N GLU A 331 16.30 -0.27 2.33
CA GLU A 331 16.24 -0.02 0.89
C GLU A 331 14.98 -0.68 0.35
N THR A 332 14.15 0.10 -0.34
CA THR A 332 12.93 -0.43 -0.95
C THR A 332 13.04 -0.20 -2.45
N PHE A 333 12.95 -1.28 -3.21
CA PHE A 333 13.02 -1.28 -4.67
C PHE A 333 11.60 -1.45 -5.21
N MET A 334 11.27 -0.79 -6.33
CA MET A 334 9.89 -0.69 -6.82
C MET A 334 9.61 -1.59 -8.02
N GLU A 335 8.45 -2.24 -7.97
CA GLU A 335 7.64 -2.66 -9.14
C GLU A 335 6.15 -2.31 -8.94
N MET A 336 5.77 -1.41 -8.00
CA MET A 336 4.37 -1.00 -7.74
C MET A 336 4.18 0.52 -7.51
N PHE A 337 2.95 1.04 -7.68
CA PHE A 337 2.57 2.46 -7.53
C PHE A 337 2.72 3.03 -6.10
N TYR A 338 2.80 2.15 -5.10
CA TYR A 338 3.00 2.47 -3.70
C TYR A 338 4.17 1.69 -3.12
N VAL A 339 5.00 2.38 -2.33
CA VAL A 339 6.08 1.79 -1.54
C VAL A 339 5.86 2.02 -0.07
N ARG A 340 5.78 0.92 0.65
CA ARG A 340 6.01 0.93 2.08
C ARG A 340 7.47 1.30 2.38
N GLY A 341 7.67 2.45 3.01
CA GLY A 341 8.93 2.78 3.66
C GLY A 341 9.17 2.02 4.96
N GLY A 342 10.22 2.40 5.68
CA GLY A 342 10.56 1.81 6.98
C GLY A 342 9.56 2.19 8.09
N GLU A 343 9.46 1.32 9.10
CA GLU A 343 8.94 1.67 10.41
C GLU A 343 10.13 1.97 11.33
N TYR A 344 10.07 3.09 12.05
CA TYR A 344 11.19 3.56 12.87
C TYR A 344 10.72 3.84 14.29
N LYS A 345 11.51 3.42 15.27
CA LYS A 345 11.36 3.86 16.65
C LYS A 345 12.32 5.03 16.89
N LEU A 346 11.78 6.22 17.11
CA LEU A 346 12.53 7.46 17.21
C LEU A 346 12.52 7.98 18.65
N LYS A 347 13.66 8.49 19.10
CA LYS A 347 13.80 9.24 20.35
C LYS A 347 13.47 10.73 20.08
N PRO A 348 13.29 11.56 21.12
CA PRO A 348 13.18 13.00 20.91
C PRO A 348 14.40 13.55 20.16
N GLY A 349 14.18 14.37 19.13
CA GLY A 349 15.25 14.92 18.31
C GLY A 349 14.78 15.41 16.94
N CYS A 350 15.75 15.87 16.17
CA CYS A 350 15.58 16.23 14.75
C CYS A 350 16.16 15.12 13.88
N TYR A 351 15.44 14.82 12.80
CA TYR A 351 15.75 13.78 11.85
C TYR A 351 15.57 14.30 10.43
N ASN A 352 16.38 13.77 9.52
CA ASN A 352 16.34 14.07 8.11
C ASN A 352 15.92 12.83 7.34
N ILE A 353 14.83 12.93 6.58
CA ILE A 353 14.36 11.89 5.69
C ILE A 353 14.83 12.26 4.28
N LEU A 354 15.76 11.46 3.75
CA LEU A 354 16.27 11.63 2.40
C LEU A 354 15.50 10.70 1.47
N ILE A 355 14.94 11.25 0.40
CA ILE A 355 14.30 10.49 -0.68
C ILE A 355 15.08 10.68 -1.97
N ASP A 356 15.55 9.58 -2.55
CA ASP A 356 16.25 9.55 -3.84
C ASP A 356 15.53 8.61 -4.82
N ARG A 357 15.65 8.90 -6.11
CA ARG A 357 15.06 8.14 -7.22
C ARG A 357 16.11 7.39 -8.03
N GLU A 358 15.71 6.28 -8.64
CA GLU A 358 16.50 5.55 -9.62
C GLU A 358 16.49 6.28 -10.96
N THR A 359 17.67 6.40 -11.59
CA THR A 359 17.90 7.24 -12.75
C THR A 359 17.87 6.51 -14.09
N SER A 360 17.57 5.20 -14.10
CA SER A 360 17.45 4.43 -15.35
C SER A 360 16.31 4.94 -16.24
N SER A 361 15.33 5.63 -15.68
CA SER A 361 14.23 6.31 -16.38
C SER A 361 14.57 7.78 -16.71
N ILE A 362 15.48 7.98 -17.65
CA ILE A 362 15.78 9.31 -18.19
C ILE A 362 14.54 9.86 -18.92
N GLY A 363 14.12 11.09 -18.59
CA GLY A 363 13.21 11.89 -19.42
C GLY A 363 11.76 12.06 -18.94
N THR A 364 11.39 11.67 -17.71
CA THR A 364 10.06 11.97 -17.14
C THR A 364 10.17 12.73 -15.82
N GLU A 365 9.46 13.85 -15.71
CA GLU A 365 9.14 14.46 -14.43
C GLU A 365 8.19 13.51 -13.70
N ASN A 366 8.60 13.04 -12.52
CA ASN A 366 7.79 12.13 -11.70
C ASN A 366 7.48 12.84 -10.38
N GLU A 367 6.19 13.03 -10.13
CA GLU A 367 5.69 13.54 -8.86
C GLU A 367 5.50 12.34 -7.92
N PHE A 368 6.06 12.45 -6.72
CA PHE A 368 5.83 11.50 -5.65
C PHE A 368 5.17 12.20 -4.48
N SER A 369 4.61 11.42 -3.57
CA SER A 369 4.14 11.94 -2.30
C SER A 369 4.70 11.10 -1.16
N LEU A 370 4.96 11.75 -0.03
CA LEU A 370 5.34 11.10 1.21
C LEU A 370 4.19 11.21 2.20
N SER A 371 3.89 10.08 2.81
CA SER A 371 3.00 9.96 3.94
C SER A 371 3.78 9.48 5.17
N LEU A 372 3.38 9.95 6.34
CA LEU A 372 3.96 9.54 7.61
C LEU A 372 2.87 9.32 8.64
N PHE A 373 2.83 8.13 9.22
CA PHE A 373 2.07 7.86 10.44
C PHE A 373 2.96 8.05 11.66
N SER A 374 2.37 8.52 12.76
CA SER A 374 3.03 8.57 14.05
C SER A 374 2.12 8.08 15.17
N THR A 375 2.72 7.44 16.17
CA THR A 375 2.04 7.11 17.43
C THR A 375 1.79 8.34 18.31
N LEU A 376 2.42 9.47 18.01
CA LEU A 376 2.15 10.72 18.70
C LEU A 376 1.00 11.46 18.05
N LYS A 377 0.03 11.88 18.86
CA LYS A 377 -1.05 12.77 18.44
C LYS A 377 -0.57 14.21 18.16
N CYS A 378 0.45 14.66 18.89
CA CYS A 378 1.08 15.96 18.75
C CYS A 378 2.58 15.85 19.08
N GLY A 379 3.39 16.81 18.59
CA GLY A 379 4.83 16.79 18.85
C GLY A 379 5.66 16.11 17.74
N VAL A 380 5.04 15.85 16.60
CA VAL A 380 5.73 15.56 15.34
C VAL A 380 5.50 16.73 14.39
N SER A 381 6.59 17.32 13.89
CA SER A 381 6.52 18.26 12.77
C SER A 381 7.28 17.69 11.59
N PHE A 382 6.66 17.75 10.43
CA PHE A 382 7.19 17.14 9.21
C PHE A 382 6.99 18.11 8.05
N HIS A 383 8.09 18.49 7.39
CA HIS A 383 8.03 19.41 6.26
C HIS A 383 9.17 19.14 5.27
N GLN A 384 8.95 19.48 4.01
CA GLN A 384 10.00 19.41 3.00
C GLN A 384 10.97 20.57 3.20
N SER A 385 12.26 20.27 3.24
CA SER A 385 13.32 21.28 3.30
C SER A 385 13.41 22.03 1.98
N LYS A 386 13.78 23.31 2.04
CA LYS A 386 14.10 24.12 0.84
C LYS A 386 15.51 23.82 0.32
N ASN A 387 16.33 23.14 1.11
CA ASN A 387 17.69 22.80 0.74
C ASN A 387 17.70 21.77 -0.40
N GLU A 388 18.54 22.02 -1.40
CA GLU A 388 18.69 21.14 -2.55
C GLU A 388 19.97 20.31 -2.42
N ILE A 389 19.80 19.00 -2.31
CA ILE A 389 20.90 18.04 -2.29
C ILE A 389 20.92 17.35 -3.66
N TYR A 390 22.11 17.26 -4.25
CA TYR A 390 22.33 16.62 -5.53
C TYR A 390 23.30 15.45 -5.38
N ASN A 391 22.90 14.30 -5.91
CA ASN A 391 23.73 13.14 -6.09
C ASN A 391 24.43 13.19 -7.46
N LYS A 392 25.62 13.82 -7.51
CA LYS A 392 26.40 14.01 -8.76
C LYS A 392 26.73 12.73 -9.54
N LYS A 393 26.53 11.54 -8.96
CA LYS A 393 26.66 10.24 -9.62
C LYS A 393 25.50 9.38 -9.15
N SER A 394 24.41 9.37 -9.92
CA SER A 394 23.18 8.63 -9.68
C SER A 394 23.37 7.15 -9.31
N ARG A 395 23.69 6.85 -8.05
CA ARG A 395 24.16 5.52 -7.65
C ARG A 395 23.87 5.19 -6.18
N PHE A 396 22.72 5.61 -5.65
CA PHE A 396 22.14 5.08 -4.41
C PHE A 396 21.62 3.62 -4.56
N LEU A 397 21.84 3.02 -5.74
CA LEU A 397 21.50 1.66 -6.14
C LEU A 397 22.61 0.69 -5.75
N MET A 398 22.34 -0.26 -4.86
CA MET A 398 23.32 -1.30 -4.54
C MET A 398 22.76 -2.72 -4.59
N PRO A 399 21.61 -3.14 -4.05
CA PRO A 399 21.35 -4.58 -3.86
C PRO A 399 21.16 -5.36 -5.17
N ASN A 400 20.37 -4.83 -6.11
CA ASN A 400 20.11 -5.50 -7.39
C ASN A 400 21.30 -5.36 -8.37
N TYR A 401 21.95 -4.20 -8.40
CA TYR A 401 23.17 -4.00 -9.19
C TYR A 401 24.35 -4.85 -8.66
N GLN A 402 24.42 -5.09 -7.35
CA GLN A 402 25.43 -5.95 -6.74
C GLN A 402 25.25 -7.42 -7.07
N LYS A 403 24.01 -7.91 -7.06
CA LYS A 403 23.71 -9.28 -7.49
C LYS A 403 24.02 -9.49 -8.97
N GLN A 404 23.80 -8.47 -9.80
CA GLN A 404 24.00 -8.56 -11.25
C GLN A 404 25.46 -8.34 -11.69
N PHE A 405 26.25 -7.53 -10.95
CA PHE A 405 27.59 -7.11 -11.37
C PHE A 405 28.73 -7.38 -10.37
N GLY A 406 28.46 -7.86 -9.15
CA GLY A 406 29.49 -8.25 -8.19
C GLY A 406 30.40 -7.10 -7.73
N VAL A 407 29.85 -5.93 -7.37
CA VAL A 407 30.60 -4.70 -7.02
C VAL A 407 30.32 -4.20 -5.58
N CYS A 408 31.22 -3.42 -4.98
CA CYS A 408 31.09 -2.91 -3.60
C CYS A 408 30.01 -1.83 -3.41
N ALA A 409 29.31 -1.84 -2.27
CA ALA A 409 28.16 -0.96 -1.98
C ALA A 409 28.49 0.51 -1.73
N VAL A 410 29.77 0.87 -1.76
CA VAL A 410 30.23 2.21 -1.38
C VAL A 410 31.14 2.76 -2.48
N CYS A 411 32.23 2.08 -2.85
CA CYS A 411 33.11 2.52 -3.93
C CYS A 411 32.69 2.05 -5.35
N CYS A 412 31.89 0.98 -5.48
CA CYS A 412 31.56 0.30 -6.74
C CYS A 412 32.72 -0.34 -7.52
N GLU A 413 33.86 -0.58 -6.89
CA GLU A 413 34.86 -1.47 -7.48
C GLU A 413 34.42 -2.94 -7.36
N SER A 414 34.94 -3.80 -8.22
CA SER A 414 34.66 -5.23 -8.21
C SER A 414 34.92 -5.82 -6.82
N LEU A 415 34.02 -6.69 -6.37
CA LEU A 415 34.17 -7.39 -5.11
C LEU A 415 35.25 -8.47 -5.25
N ASN A 416 36.13 -8.50 -4.25
CA ASN A 416 37.06 -9.60 -4.01
C ASN A 416 36.40 -10.65 -3.08
N CYS A 417 37.08 -11.78 -2.88
CA CYS A 417 36.58 -12.89 -2.06
C CYS A 417 36.29 -12.50 -0.60
N ASP A 418 36.92 -11.44 -0.08
CA ASP A 418 36.85 -11.04 1.33
C ASP A 418 35.74 -10.03 1.65
N SER A 419 34.75 -9.89 0.76
CA SER A 419 33.66 -8.93 0.94
C SER A 419 32.74 -9.24 2.14
N ILE A 420 32.19 -8.20 2.77
CA ILE A 420 31.32 -8.31 3.96
C ILE A 420 29.87 -7.96 3.59
N ARG A 421 28.91 -8.74 4.10
CA ARG A 421 27.48 -8.47 3.91
C ARG A 421 26.88 -7.73 5.12
N VAL A 422 26.25 -6.58 4.88
CA VAL A 422 25.59 -5.75 5.90
C VAL A 422 24.21 -5.32 5.40
N GLY A 423 23.13 -5.72 6.08
CA GLY A 423 21.78 -5.26 5.76
C GLY A 423 21.28 -5.58 4.33
N GLY A 424 21.88 -6.57 3.67
CA GLY A 424 21.59 -6.92 2.26
C GLY A 424 22.58 -6.35 1.24
N LEU A 425 23.49 -5.47 1.68
CA LEU A 425 24.55 -4.87 0.88
C LEU A 425 25.85 -5.64 1.02
N ILE A 426 26.69 -5.67 -0.02
CA ILE A 426 28.03 -6.28 0.02
C ILE A 426 29.10 -5.20 -0.12
N ILE A 427 30.06 -5.10 0.79
CA ILE A 427 31.06 -4.03 0.79
C ILE A 427 32.48 -4.57 0.95
N HIS A 428 33.48 -3.79 0.52
CA HIS A 428 34.87 -4.06 0.89
C HIS A 428 35.04 -3.86 2.40
N PRO A 429 35.80 -4.74 3.08
CA PRO A 429 36.12 -4.62 4.51
C PRO A 429 36.70 -3.27 4.93
N GLU A 430 37.34 -2.55 4.00
CA GLU A 430 38.06 -1.30 4.28
C GLU A 430 37.63 -0.16 3.37
N CYS A 431 36.40 -0.19 2.85
CA CYS A 431 35.94 0.90 1.98
C CYS A 431 35.99 2.26 2.72
N ASP A 432 36.60 3.24 2.06
CA ASP A 432 36.94 4.58 2.56
C ASP A 432 36.23 5.69 1.77
N HIS A 433 35.21 5.34 0.98
CA HIS A 433 34.48 6.30 0.16
C HIS A 433 33.23 6.82 0.89
N CYS A 434 32.91 8.10 0.69
CA CYS A 434 31.68 8.71 1.20
C CYS A 434 30.45 7.99 0.62
N TYR A 435 29.48 7.66 1.47
CA TYR A 435 28.28 6.94 1.05
C TYR A 435 27.45 7.69 -0.01
N LEU A 436 27.41 9.03 0.04
CA LEU A 436 26.54 9.86 -0.82
C LEU A 436 27.23 10.33 -2.12
N CYS A 437 28.45 10.89 -2.04
CA CYS A 437 29.21 11.39 -3.22
C CYS A 437 30.19 10.36 -3.79
N ARG A 438 30.60 9.35 -3.02
CA ARG A 438 31.72 8.43 -3.30
C ARG A 438 33.06 9.12 -3.53
N CYS A 439 33.23 10.29 -2.99
CA CYS A 439 34.52 10.93 -2.89
C CYS A 439 35.32 10.22 -1.77
N PRO A 440 36.64 9.98 -1.95
CA PRO A 440 37.47 9.40 -0.92
C PRO A 440 37.38 10.22 0.37
N LEU A 441 37.27 9.55 1.51
CA LEU A 441 37.31 10.18 2.83
C LEU A 441 38.78 10.24 3.28
N GLU A 442 39.17 11.32 3.95
CA GLU A 442 40.55 11.52 4.41
C GLU A 442 40.97 10.56 5.56
N VAL A 443 40.06 9.71 6.04
CA VAL A 443 40.28 8.85 7.21
C VAL A 443 40.40 7.38 6.80
N ASN A 444 41.59 6.81 6.99
CA ASN A 444 41.86 5.39 6.78
C ASN A 444 41.04 4.51 7.76
N HIS A 445 40.38 3.50 7.18
CA HIS A 445 39.59 2.42 7.82
C HIS A 445 38.18 2.76 8.28
N ILE A 446 37.20 2.46 7.42
CA ILE A 446 35.81 2.54 7.85
C ILE A 446 34.85 1.45 7.39
N GLY A 447 35.29 0.34 6.79
CA GLY A 447 34.52 -0.91 6.58
C GLY A 447 32.99 -0.82 6.66
N ILE A 448 32.38 -1.52 7.62
CA ILE A 448 30.91 -1.49 7.87
C ILE A 448 30.38 -0.06 8.15
N LYS A 449 31.20 0.78 8.79
CA LYS A 449 30.83 2.15 9.16
C LYS A 449 30.75 3.07 7.93
N ALA A 450 31.30 2.72 6.77
CA ALA A 450 31.20 3.50 5.54
C ALA A 450 29.74 3.68 5.08
N LEU A 451 28.83 2.76 5.42
CA LEU A 451 27.38 2.91 5.22
C LEU A 451 26.74 4.04 6.05
N HIS A 452 27.50 4.66 6.94
CA HIS A 452 27.04 5.66 7.90
C HIS A 452 27.90 6.94 7.90
N ILE A 453 28.75 7.14 6.88
CA ILE A 453 29.66 8.29 6.82
C ILE A 453 29.52 9.06 5.53
N TYR A 454 29.44 10.38 5.68
CA TYR A 454 29.39 11.37 4.61
C TYR A 454 30.67 12.21 4.65
N CYS A 455 31.17 12.68 3.50
CA CYS A 455 32.24 13.67 3.45
C CYS A 455 31.75 15.01 3.99
N ASP A 456 32.66 15.90 4.41
CA ASP A 456 32.32 17.20 5.01
C ASP A 456 31.39 18.03 4.13
N VAL A 457 31.60 18.01 2.81
CA VAL A 457 30.73 18.73 1.85
C VAL A 457 29.30 18.17 1.83
N CYS A 458 29.14 16.85 1.90
CA CYS A 458 27.83 16.23 1.96
C CYS A 458 27.21 16.38 3.37
N PHE A 459 28.02 16.29 4.40
CA PHE A 459 27.62 16.43 5.79
C PHE A 459 27.06 17.83 6.07
N GLU A 460 27.80 18.88 5.68
CA GLU A 460 27.36 20.28 5.83
C GLU A 460 26.18 20.64 4.91
N LYS A 461 25.86 19.83 3.89
CA LYS A 461 24.63 19.99 3.09
C LYS A 461 23.40 19.32 3.71
N ILE A 462 23.61 18.26 4.51
CA ILE A 462 22.54 17.53 5.18
C ILE A 462 22.16 18.22 6.50
N LYS A 463 23.17 18.71 7.22
CA LYS A 463 23.03 19.53 8.42
C LYS A 463 22.42 20.89 8.08
#